data_AF-A0A2H6NHS3-F1
#
_entry.id   AF-A0A2H6NHS3-F1
#
_cell.length_a   1.000
_cell.length_b   1.000
_cell.length_c   1.000
_cell.angle_alpha   90.00
_cell.angle_beta   90.00
_cell.angle_gamma   90.00
#
_symmetry.space_group_name_H-M   'P 1'
#
loop_
_entity.id
_entity.type
_entity.pdbx_description
1 polymer ?
#
loop_
_entity_poly.entity_id
_entity_poly.type
_entity_poly.pdbx_seq_one_letter_code
_entity_poly.pdbx_strand_id
1 'polypeptide(L)'
;SHDLIGTFQATMTKLKEASRHSPMEFECINEKKRQKKKSYKNSGIVSFKHCEVITECTFLDYIMGGCQLNFTVGIDFTGSNGDPRSSDSLHYISPNGVNEYLSAIWSVGMVVQDYDADKMFPAFGFGAQIPPSWQVSHEFPLNFNPSNPFCNGVQGVVDAYRVCLPQIRLYGPTNFSPIINHVAKFAAAASQQRTASQYFILLIITDGVITDLDETRSAIVNASKLPMSIIIVGVGGADFSAMEFLDSDSGALRSRSGEAAIRDIVQFVPFRQFHNAPKEALSQSVLAEVPQQVVSYFSMYKLQPPNKPSAKQEQQKQA
;
A
#
# COMPACT_ATOMS: atom_id res chain seq x y z
N SER A 1 -22.05 -25.96 -14.94
CA SER A 1 -21.32 -27.24 -15.00
C SER A 1 -20.47 -27.24 -16.26
N HIS A 2 -19.18 -27.55 -16.17
CA HIS A 2 -18.28 -27.65 -17.33
C HIS A 2 -17.92 -29.11 -17.56
N ASP A 3 -17.98 -29.58 -18.82
CA ASP A 3 -17.61 -30.94 -19.20
C ASP A 3 -16.16 -31.01 -19.69
N LEU A 4 -15.37 -31.94 -19.14
CA LEU A 4 -13.96 -32.11 -19.48
C LEU A 4 -13.78 -32.66 -20.91
N ILE A 5 -13.10 -31.90 -21.78
CA ILE A 5 -12.78 -32.31 -23.14
C ILE A 5 -11.64 -33.34 -23.15
N GLY A 6 -10.55 -33.09 -22.41
CA GLY A 6 -9.38 -33.96 -22.25
C GLY A 6 -8.22 -33.24 -21.55
N THR A 7 -7.09 -33.93 -21.39
CA THR A 7 -5.87 -33.46 -20.72
C THR A 7 -4.63 -33.86 -21.54
N PHE A 8 -3.57 -33.07 -21.43
CA PHE A 8 -2.24 -33.39 -21.95
C PHE A 8 -1.18 -33.06 -20.88
N GLN A 9 0.04 -33.56 -21.04
CA GLN A 9 1.15 -33.29 -20.12
C GLN A 9 2.41 -32.92 -20.92
N ALA A 10 3.10 -31.86 -20.50
CA ALA A 10 4.31 -31.35 -21.14
C ALA A 10 5.27 -30.76 -20.10
N THR A 11 6.56 -30.68 -20.44
CA THR A 11 7.56 -29.98 -19.63
C THR A 11 7.74 -28.55 -20.13
N MET A 12 8.14 -27.62 -19.25
CA MET A 12 8.43 -26.23 -19.66
C MET A 12 9.51 -26.17 -20.75
N THR A 13 10.52 -27.06 -20.70
CA THR A 13 11.55 -27.19 -21.74
C THR A 13 10.93 -27.44 -23.12
N LYS A 14 9.98 -28.38 -23.21
CA LYS A 14 9.27 -28.65 -24.47
C LYS A 14 8.41 -27.49 -24.92
N LEU A 15 7.77 -26.77 -24.00
CA LEU A 15 6.95 -25.61 -24.35
C LEU A 15 7.81 -24.46 -24.90
N LYS A 16 9.04 -24.27 -24.39
CA LYS A 16 10.00 -23.24 -24.88
C LYS A 16 10.48 -23.47 -26.30
N GLU A 17 10.40 -24.70 -26.82
CA GLU A 17 10.75 -25.02 -28.21
C GLU A 17 9.70 -24.51 -29.21
N ALA A 18 8.51 -24.12 -28.73
CA ALA A 18 7.44 -23.59 -29.57
C ALA A 18 7.79 -22.24 -30.20
N SER A 19 7.61 -22.16 -31.51
CA SER A 19 7.68 -20.90 -32.26
C SER A 19 6.47 -20.74 -33.18
N ARG A 20 6.21 -19.50 -33.63
CA ARG A 20 5.06 -19.22 -34.50
C ARG A 20 5.10 -20.01 -35.82
N HIS A 21 6.31 -20.39 -36.26
CA HIS A 21 6.54 -21.16 -37.48
C HIS A 21 6.68 -22.67 -37.25
N SER A 22 6.89 -23.09 -35.99
CA SER A 22 7.00 -24.50 -35.59
C SER A 22 6.34 -24.67 -34.22
N PRO A 23 5.01 -24.81 -34.16
CA PRO A 23 4.31 -24.96 -32.89
C PRO A 23 4.54 -26.35 -32.29
N MET A 24 4.47 -26.41 -30.95
CA MET A 24 4.52 -27.68 -30.22
C MET A 24 3.10 -28.21 -30.03
N GLU A 25 2.87 -29.43 -30.50
CA GLU A 25 1.55 -30.05 -30.54
C GLU A 25 1.46 -31.25 -29.59
N PHE A 26 0.36 -31.32 -28.84
CA PHE A 26 0.11 -32.37 -27.87
C PHE A 26 -1.30 -32.93 -28.05
N GLU A 27 -1.44 -34.25 -28.02
CA GLU A 27 -2.74 -34.88 -28.06
C GLU A 27 -3.52 -34.61 -26.76
N CYS A 28 -4.76 -34.14 -26.91
CA CYS A 28 -5.68 -33.94 -25.79
C CYS A 28 -6.44 -35.24 -25.51
N ILE A 29 -6.17 -35.89 -24.38
CA ILE A 29 -6.70 -37.22 -24.07
C ILE A 29 -7.80 -37.15 -23.02
N ASN A 30 -8.94 -37.78 -23.31
CA ASN A 30 -10.01 -37.97 -22.35
C ASN A 30 -10.01 -39.43 -21.87
N GLU A 31 -9.58 -39.65 -20.63
CA GLU A 31 -9.46 -40.99 -20.06
C GLU A 31 -10.77 -41.78 -20.07
N LYS A 32 -11.90 -41.12 -19.79
CA LYS A 32 -13.22 -41.77 -19.82
C LYS A 32 -13.59 -42.23 -21.22
N LYS A 33 -13.27 -41.46 -22.26
CA LYS A 33 -13.49 -41.86 -23.67
C LYS A 33 -12.52 -42.95 -24.10
N ARG A 34 -11.24 -42.85 -23.69
CA ARG A 34 -10.20 -43.83 -24.00
C ARG A 34 -10.53 -45.22 -23.43
N GLN A 35 -11.04 -45.28 -22.21
CA GLN A 35 -11.45 -46.53 -21.57
C GLN A 35 -12.73 -47.13 -22.20
N LYS A 36 -13.67 -46.29 -22.67
CA LYS A 36 -14.98 -46.74 -23.19
C LYS A 36 -15.02 -47.03 -24.69
N LYS A 37 -14.17 -46.39 -25.50
CA LYS A 37 -14.23 -46.46 -26.97
C LYS A 37 -12.92 -46.99 -27.54
N LYS A 38 -12.94 -48.22 -28.07
CA LYS A 38 -11.77 -48.86 -28.70
C LYS A 38 -11.17 -48.07 -29.88
N SER A 39 -11.97 -47.28 -30.60
CA SER A 39 -11.52 -46.46 -31.74
C SER A 39 -11.10 -45.03 -31.37
N TYR A 40 -11.09 -44.69 -30.09
CA TYR A 40 -10.72 -43.35 -29.63
C TYR A 40 -9.21 -43.12 -29.81
N LYS A 41 -8.85 -42.04 -30.50
CA LYS A 41 -7.46 -41.59 -30.67
C LYS A 41 -7.14 -40.43 -29.71
N ASN A 42 -7.85 -39.31 -29.86
CA ASN A 42 -7.75 -38.16 -28.99
C ASN A 42 -9.04 -37.30 -29.08
N SER A 43 -9.13 -36.27 -28.25
CA SER A 43 -10.20 -35.26 -28.25
C SER A 43 -9.79 -33.98 -28.98
N GLY A 44 -8.73 -34.03 -29.78
CA GLY A 44 -8.11 -32.87 -30.44
C GLY A 44 -6.63 -32.72 -30.11
N ILE A 45 -6.03 -31.67 -30.67
CA ILE A 45 -4.61 -31.32 -30.50
C ILE A 45 -4.53 -29.94 -29.84
N VAL A 46 -3.72 -29.83 -28.79
CA VAL A 46 -3.35 -28.54 -28.17
C VAL A 46 -2.07 -28.07 -28.83
N SER A 47 -2.10 -26.88 -29.44
CA SER A 47 -0.98 -26.32 -30.19
C SER A 47 -0.43 -25.07 -29.49
N PHE A 48 0.81 -25.14 -29.01
CA PHE A 48 1.56 -24.02 -28.43
C PHE A 48 2.35 -23.33 -29.54
N LYS A 49 2.03 -22.06 -29.80
CA LYS A 49 2.67 -21.27 -30.88
C LYS A 49 3.77 -20.34 -30.37
N HIS A 50 3.79 -20.02 -29.09
CA HIS A 50 4.75 -19.10 -28.51
C HIS A 50 4.85 -19.36 -27.01
N CYS A 51 6.08 -19.43 -26.51
CA CYS A 51 6.38 -19.48 -25.10
C CYS A 51 7.45 -18.44 -24.81
N GLU A 52 7.14 -17.50 -23.93
CA GLU A 52 8.08 -16.50 -23.43
C GLU A 52 8.18 -16.68 -21.92
N VAL A 53 9.40 -16.65 -21.39
CA VAL A 53 9.63 -16.63 -19.95
C VAL A 53 10.06 -15.23 -19.56
N ILE A 54 9.18 -14.57 -18.82
CA ILE A 54 9.38 -13.22 -18.33
C ILE A 54 9.79 -13.35 -16.85
N THR A 55 10.89 -12.72 -16.48
CA THR A 55 11.28 -12.59 -15.07
C THR A 55 10.55 -11.38 -14.52
N GLU A 56 9.64 -11.62 -13.57
CA GLU A 56 8.97 -10.55 -12.84
C GLU A 56 9.80 -10.17 -11.61
N CYS A 57 9.99 -8.88 -11.39
CA CYS A 57 10.68 -8.40 -10.19
C CYS A 57 9.77 -8.57 -8.98
N THR A 58 10.28 -9.21 -7.93
CA THR A 58 9.63 -9.25 -6.62
C THR A 58 9.77 -7.90 -5.93
N PHE A 59 9.01 -7.69 -4.85
CA PHE A 59 9.15 -6.50 -4.01
C PHE A 59 10.61 -6.32 -3.54
N LEU A 60 11.25 -7.38 -3.07
CA LEU A 60 12.64 -7.33 -2.61
C LEU A 60 13.63 -7.02 -3.74
N ASP A 61 13.36 -7.45 -4.98
CA ASP A 61 14.20 -7.08 -6.12
C ASP A 61 14.17 -5.57 -6.38
N TYR A 62 13.02 -4.91 -6.19
CA TYR A 62 12.94 -3.45 -6.27
C TYR A 62 13.73 -2.78 -5.13
N ILE A 63 13.53 -3.21 -3.88
CA ILE A 63 14.21 -2.63 -2.72
C ILE A 63 15.73 -2.81 -2.82
N MET A 64 16.19 -4.05 -3.05
CA MET A 64 17.61 -4.37 -3.22
C MET A 64 18.20 -3.74 -4.48
N GLY A 65 17.38 -3.51 -5.50
CA GLY A 65 17.73 -2.78 -6.72
C GLY A 65 17.78 -1.26 -6.54
N GLY A 66 17.59 -0.72 -5.33
CA GLY A 66 17.73 0.70 -5.02
C GLY A 66 16.43 1.51 -5.18
N CYS A 67 15.27 0.87 -5.23
CA CYS A 67 14.00 1.57 -5.04
C CYS A 67 13.92 2.08 -3.59
N GLN A 68 13.61 3.36 -3.41
CA GLN A 68 13.36 3.94 -2.10
C GLN A 68 11.85 4.00 -1.83
N LEU A 69 11.43 3.56 -0.64
CA LEU A 69 10.09 3.79 -0.14
C LEU A 69 10.13 5.03 0.75
N ASN A 70 9.40 6.08 0.36
CA ASN A 70 9.31 7.33 1.08
C ASN A 70 8.05 7.32 1.95
N PHE A 71 8.23 7.34 3.27
CA PHE A 71 7.12 7.22 4.20
C PHE A 71 6.70 8.57 4.78
N THR A 72 5.43 8.94 4.63
CA THR A 72 4.82 10.16 5.19
C THR A 72 3.74 9.81 6.20
N VAL A 73 3.72 10.52 7.33
CA VAL A 73 2.73 10.32 8.40
C VAL A 73 1.72 11.48 8.42
N GLY A 74 0.44 11.17 8.38
CA GLY A 74 -0.68 12.07 8.60
C GLY A 74 -1.43 11.70 9.87
N ILE A 75 -1.52 12.62 10.82
CA ILE A 75 -2.20 12.42 12.12
C ILE A 75 -3.45 13.28 12.17
N ASP A 76 -4.57 12.64 12.46
CA ASP A 76 -5.83 13.29 12.73
C ASP A 76 -5.78 14.01 14.08
N PHE A 77 -6.02 15.32 14.08
CA PHE A 77 -6.16 16.15 15.27
C PHE A 77 -7.56 16.79 15.35
N THR A 78 -8.57 16.06 14.90
CA THR A 78 -9.95 16.56 14.92
C THR A 78 -10.59 16.42 16.30
N GLY A 79 -11.62 17.22 16.56
CA GLY A 79 -12.30 17.33 17.84
C GLY A 79 -13.08 16.08 18.25
N SER A 80 -13.36 15.15 17.33
CA SER A 80 -13.96 13.85 17.65
C SER A 80 -13.09 13.03 18.61
N ASN A 81 -11.78 13.28 18.63
CA ASN A 81 -10.83 12.67 19.55
C ASN A 81 -10.98 13.13 21.02
N GLY A 82 -11.79 14.15 21.29
CA GLY A 82 -11.99 14.71 22.64
C GLY A 82 -10.82 15.57 23.14
N ASP A 83 -11.02 16.30 24.25
CA ASP A 83 -10.00 17.18 24.82
C ASP A 83 -8.76 16.37 25.27
N PRO A 84 -7.54 16.64 24.74
CA PRO A 84 -6.33 15.89 25.10
C PRO A 84 -5.96 15.90 26.60
N ARG A 85 -6.58 16.78 27.39
CA ARG A 85 -6.42 16.85 28.85
C ARG A 85 -7.33 15.88 29.61
N SER A 86 -8.38 15.38 28.96
CA SER A 86 -9.31 14.41 29.52
C SER A 86 -8.79 12.99 29.31
N SER A 87 -8.90 12.13 30.32
CA SER A 87 -8.49 10.71 30.23
C SER A 87 -9.24 9.91 29.16
N ASP A 88 -10.41 10.39 28.74
CA ASP A 88 -11.27 9.73 27.76
C ASP A 88 -10.90 10.11 26.31
N SER A 89 -9.96 11.05 26.10
CA SER A 89 -9.51 11.43 24.78
C SER A 89 -8.56 10.40 24.17
N LEU A 90 -8.68 10.14 22.87
CA LEU A 90 -7.74 9.29 22.15
C LEU A 90 -6.34 9.91 22.03
N HIS A 91 -6.22 11.23 22.21
CA HIS A 91 -4.95 11.94 22.29
C HIS A 91 -4.43 12.10 23.72
N TYR A 92 -5.18 11.66 24.75
CA TYR A 92 -4.72 11.73 26.13
C TYR A 92 -3.42 10.96 26.33
N ILE A 93 -2.33 11.68 26.61
CA ILE A 93 -1.05 11.05 26.93
C ILE A 93 -1.14 10.57 28.39
N SER A 94 -1.29 9.26 28.56
CA SER A 94 -1.33 8.63 29.88
C SER A 94 -0.08 8.94 30.71
N PRO A 95 -0.10 8.75 32.05
CA PRO A 95 1.10 8.91 32.88
C PRO A 95 2.30 8.04 32.44
N ASN A 96 2.03 6.93 31.74
CA ASN A 96 3.06 6.07 31.14
C ASN A 96 3.60 6.63 29.80
N GLY A 97 3.10 7.78 29.34
CA GLY A 97 3.55 8.47 28.14
C GLY A 97 2.98 7.92 26.83
N VAL A 98 1.90 7.15 26.87
CA VAL A 98 1.34 6.45 25.70
C VAL A 98 -0.14 6.76 25.48
N ASN A 99 -0.57 6.69 24.22
CA ASN A 99 -1.95 6.69 23.76
C ASN A 99 -2.06 5.82 22.48
N GLU A 100 -3.26 5.64 21.93
CA GLU A 100 -3.43 4.79 20.74
C GLU A 100 -2.71 5.34 19.50
N TYR A 101 -2.73 6.66 19.29
CA TYR A 101 -1.99 7.30 18.20
C TYR A 101 -0.49 7.01 18.27
N LEU A 102 0.14 7.24 19.44
CA LEU A 102 1.55 6.94 19.67
C LEU A 102 1.86 5.46 19.49
N SER A 103 0.95 4.59 19.91
CA SER A 103 1.12 3.13 19.76
C SER A 103 1.06 2.70 18.29
N ALA A 104 0.15 3.30 17.51
CA ALA A 104 0.04 3.09 16.06
C ALA A 104 1.27 3.62 15.32
N ILE A 105 1.69 4.87 15.59
CA ILE A 105 2.92 5.49 15.02
C ILE A 105 4.11 4.58 15.28
N TRP A 106 4.29 4.15 16.53
CA TRP A 106 5.42 3.31 16.89
C TRP A 106 5.38 1.95 16.19
N SER A 107 4.24 1.27 16.24
CA SER A 107 4.13 -0.10 15.73
C SER A 107 4.25 -0.18 14.22
N VAL A 108 3.64 0.76 13.48
CA VAL A 108 3.78 0.84 12.02
C VAL A 108 5.15 1.36 11.64
N GLY A 109 5.55 2.49 12.25
CA GLY A 109 6.81 3.18 11.98
C GLY A 109 8.01 2.25 12.12
N MET A 110 8.02 1.40 13.17
CA MET A 110 9.14 0.52 13.45
C MET A 110 9.43 -0.50 12.34
N VAL A 111 8.41 -0.84 11.54
CA VAL A 111 8.48 -1.85 10.49
C VAL A 111 8.78 -1.19 9.15
N VAL A 112 8.07 -0.10 8.83
CA VAL A 112 8.25 0.61 7.55
C VAL A 112 9.60 1.30 7.45
N GLN A 113 10.20 1.74 8.57
CA GLN A 113 11.50 2.41 8.57
C GLN A 113 12.66 1.56 8.06
N ASP A 114 12.52 0.23 8.02
CA ASP A 114 13.58 -0.65 7.51
C ASP A 114 13.64 -0.65 5.98
N TYR A 115 12.61 -0.12 5.32
CA TYR A 115 12.53 0.03 3.86
C TYR A 115 12.75 1.47 3.39
N ASP A 116 12.84 2.42 4.32
CA ASP A 116 13.21 3.81 4.06
C ASP A 116 14.72 3.97 4.28
N ALA A 117 15.42 4.47 3.26
CA ALA A 117 16.88 4.48 3.24
C ALA A 117 17.49 5.55 4.16
N ASP A 118 16.85 6.71 4.30
CA ASP A 118 17.35 7.81 5.13
C ASP A 118 16.62 7.90 6.48
N LYS A 119 15.48 7.22 6.61
CA LYS A 119 14.64 7.20 7.82
C LYS A 119 14.17 8.59 8.23
N MET A 120 14.04 9.50 7.27
CA MET A 120 13.54 10.84 7.47
C MET A 120 12.07 10.89 7.06
N PHE A 121 11.18 11.06 8.04
CA PHE A 121 9.74 10.96 7.80
C PHE A 121 9.08 12.34 7.85
N PRO A 122 8.52 12.85 6.74
CA PRO A 122 7.59 13.97 6.80
C PRO A 122 6.40 13.60 7.68
N ALA A 123 6.12 14.44 8.68
CA ALA A 123 5.01 14.22 9.59
C ALA A 123 4.09 15.43 9.62
N PHE A 124 2.81 15.20 9.34
CA PHE A 124 1.79 16.23 9.24
C PHE A 124 0.61 15.91 10.17
N GLY A 125 -0.02 16.96 10.69
CA GLY A 125 -1.33 16.89 11.30
C GLY A 125 -2.40 17.46 10.37
N PHE A 126 -3.66 17.10 10.60
CA PHE A 126 -4.81 17.70 9.92
C PHE A 126 -6.02 17.83 10.82
N GLY A 127 -6.90 18.79 10.51
CA GLY A 127 -8.17 18.99 11.22
C GLY A 127 -8.08 19.78 12.53
N ALA A 128 -7.04 20.61 12.69
CA ALA A 128 -6.83 21.41 13.90
C ALA A 128 -6.66 22.91 13.59
N GLN A 129 -6.93 23.76 14.59
CA GLN A 129 -6.58 25.18 14.53
C GLN A 129 -5.14 25.39 15.00
N ILE A 130 -4.34 26.07 14.18
CA ILE A 130 -2.89 26.21 14.39
C ILE A 130 -2.55 27.67 14.74
N PRO A 131 -1.70 27.93 15.77
CA PRO A 131 -1.21 29.27 16.05
C PRO A 131 -0.33 29.80 14.89
N PRO A 132 -0.17 31.14 14.75
CA PRO A 132 -0.77 32.18 15.58
C PRO A 132 -2.18 32.61 15.12
N SER A 133 -2.58 32.25 13.89
CA SER A 133 -3.85 32.70 13.30
C SER A 133 -5.08 31.95 13.82
N TRP A 134 -4.88 30.77 14.40
CA TRP A 134 -5.94 29.85 14.84
C TRP A 134 -6.94 29.50 13.73
N GLN A 135 -6.47 29.55 12.48
CA GLN A 135 -7.23 29.05 11.34
C GLN A 135 -7.17 27.53 11.30
N VAL A 136 -8.25 26.93 10.84
CA VAL A 136 -8.31 25.48 10.61
C VAL A 136 -7.31 25.13 9.53
N SER A 137 -6.44 24.19 9.83
CA SER A 137 -5.54 23.58 8.87
C SER A 137 -5.91 22.11 8.67
N HIS A 138 -6.02 21.72 7.41
CA HIS A 138 -6.18 20.32 7.00
C HIS A 138 -4.83 19.69 6.61
N GLU A 139 -3.73 20.39 6.85
CA GLU A 139 -2.37 19.90 6.66
C GLU A 139 -1.37 20.88 7.27
N PHE A 140 -0.62 20.46 8.28
CA PHE A 140 0.45 21.26 8.87
C PHE A 140 1.58 20.37 9.38
N PRO A 141 2.85 20.79 9.27
CA PRO A 141 3.97 19.99 9.75
C PRO A 141 3.95 19.91 11.29
N LEU A 142 4.12 18.72 11.86
CA LEU A 142 4.10 18.54 13.33
C LEU A 142 5.23 19.28 14.04
N ASN A 143 6.34 19.51 13.35
CA ASN A 143 7.48 20.27 13.87
C ASN A 143 7.34 21.79 13.66
N PHE A 144 6.19 22.26 13.15
CA PHE A 144 5.91 23.66 12.79
C PHE A 144 6.92 24.31 11.82
N ASN A 145 7.70 23.50 11.10
CA ASN A 145 8.66 23.96 10.10
C ASN A 145 8.19 23.58 8.69
N PRO A 146 7.48 24.47 7.97
CA PRO A 146 6.98 24.18 6.63
C PRO A 146 8.10 24.04 5.59
N SER A 147 9.29 24.57 5.85
CA SER A 147 10.45 24.41 4.96
C SER A 147 11.14 23.05 5.11
N ASN A 148 10.93 22.37 6.25
CA ASN A 148 11.49 21.05 6.49
C ASN A 148 10.58 20.25 7.45
N PRO A 149 9.57 19.53 6.92
CA PRO A 149 8.63 18.74 7.73
C PRO A 149 9.21 17.40 8.22
N PHE A 150 10.46 17.09 7.90
CA PHE A 150 11.06 15.78 8.15
C PHE A 150 11.45 15.60 9.62
N CYS A 151 11.07 14.44 10.16
CA CYS A 151 11.42 13.96 11.48
C CYS A 151 12.48 12.86 11.38
N ASN A 152 13.46 12.86 12.29
CA ASN A 152 14.52 11.84 12.30
C ASN A 152 14.01 10.54 12.94
N GLY A 153 13.70 9.56 12.11
CA GLY A 153 13.17 8.27 12.52
C GLY A 153 11.79 8.34 13.17
N VAL A 154 11.30 7.17 13.59
CA VAL A 154 10.00 7.04 14.30
C VAL A 154 10.00 7.83 15.61
N GLN A 155 11.14 7.85 16.31
CA GLN A 155 11.30 8.63 17.53
C GLN A 155 11.09 10.13 17.28
N GLY A 156 11.62 10.67 16.17
CA GLY A 156 11.40 12.06 15.80
C GLY A 156 9.93 12.39 15.56
N VAL A 157 9.16 11.47 14.96
CA VAL A 157 7.70 11.65 14.78
C VAL A 157 6.98 11.66 16.13
N VAL A 158 7.35 10.76 17.04
CA VAL A 158 6.79 10.73 18.41
C VAL A 158 7.10 12.01 19.17
N ASP A 159 8.33 12.51 19.09
CA ASP A 159 8.74 13.74 19.76
C ASP A 159 7.99 14.95 19.19
N ALA A 160 7.88 15.04 17.85
CA ALA A 160 7.13 16.09 17.19
C ALA A 160 5.64 16.04 17.57
N TYR A 161 5.02 14.86 17.62
CA TYR A 161 3.64 14.70 18.07
C TYR A 161 3.43 15.22 19.50
N ARG A 162 4.31 14.84 20.43
CA ARG A 162 4.24 15.27 21.85
C ARG A 162 4.39 16.78 22.02
N VAL A 163 5.24 17.41 21.21
CA VAL A 163 5.45 18.86 21.21
C VAL A 163 4.27 19.59 20.53
N CYS A 164 3.73 19.02 19.45
CA CYS A 164 2.66 19.60 18.66
C CYS A 164 1.32 19.65 19.41
N LEU A 165 0.91 18.52 19.99
CA LEU A 165 -0.42 18.33 20.59
C LEU A 165 -0.84 19.46 21.57
N PRO A 166 -0.02 19.92 22.53
CA PRO A 166 -0.42 20.99 23.46
C PRO A 166 -0.48 22.39 22.83
N GLN A 167 0.03 22.58 21.62
CA GLN A 167 0.13 23.91 20.97
C GLN A 167 -1.04 24.19 20.01
N ILE A 168 -1.83 23.19 19.67
CA ILE A 168 -2.94 23.27 18.71
C ILE A 168 -4.29 23.16 19.42
N ARG A 169 -5.38 23.47 18.71
CA ARG A 169 -6.74 23.15 19.18
C ARG A 169 -7.37 22.15 18.23
N LEU A 170 -7.81 21.01 18.77
CA LEU A 170 -8.51 20.02 17.97
C LEU A 170 -9.79 20.63 17.41
N TYR A 171 -10.07 20.39 16.12
CA TYR A 171 -11.20 21.03 15.44
C TYR A 171 -11.77 20.13 14.33
N GLY A 172 -12.30 20.67 13.25
CA GLY A 172 -12.74 19.87 12.11
C GLY A 172 -12.99 20.74 10.90
N PRO A 173 -13.45 20.15 9.78
CA PRO A 173 -13.79 18.73 9.61
C PRO A 173 -12.57 17.80 9.45
N THR A 174 -12.86 16.48 9.46
CA THR A 174 -11.88 15.42 9.18
C THR A 174 -11.80 15.19 7.67
N ASN A 175 -10.74 15.72 7.05
CA ASN A 175 -10.56 15.71 5.60
C ASN A 175 -9.25 15.04 5.20
N PHE A 176 -9.31 13.96 4.41
CA PHE A 176 -8.09 13.26 3.96
C PHE A 176 -7.61 13.72 2.58
N SER A 177 -8.49 14.27 1.76
CA SER A 177 -8.15 14.72 0.41
C SER A 177 -6.93 15.64 0.37
N PRO A 178 -6.76 16.63 1.28
CA PRO A 178 -5.58 17.51 1.27
C PRO A 178 -4.25 16.75 1.41
N ILE A 179 -4.11 15.90 2.43
CA ILE A 179 -2.86 15.17 2.68
C ILE A 179 -2.57 14.11 1.59
N ILE A 180 -3.61 13.45 1.06
CA ILE A 180 -3.47 12.52 -0.07
C ILE A 180 -2.94 13.29 -1.29
N ASN A 181 -3.54 14.42 -1.62
CA ASN A 181 -3.10 15.25 -2.75
C ASN A 181 -1.69 15.82 -2.55
N HIS A 182 -1.30 16.11 -1.31
CA HIS A 182 0.07 16.54 -1.01
C HIS A 182 1.09 15.48 -1.43
N VAL A 183 0.96 14.26 -0.91
CA VAL A 183 1.90 13.18 -1.22
C VAL A 183 1.82 12.78 -2.69
N ALA A 184 0.62 12.82 -3.28
CA ALA A 184 0.42 12.58 -4.70
C ALA A 184 1.22 13.55 -5.60
N LYS A 185 1.50 14.79 -5.17
CA LYS A 185 2.36 15.72 -5.96
C LYS A 185 3.79 15.18 -6.10
N PHE A 186 4.35 14.61 -5.03
CA PHE A 186 5.69 14.02 -5.07
C PHE A 186 5.69 12.72 -5.88
N ALA A 187 4.68 11.87 -5.69
CA ALA A 187 4.51 10.66 -6.48
C ALA A 187 4.33 10.97 -7.98
N ALA A 188 3.61 12.04 -8.33
CA ALA A 188 3.48 12.51 -9.70
C ALA A 188 4.83 12.93 -10.31
N ALA A 189 5.67 13.63 -9.55
CA ALA A 189 7.03 13.95 -10.01
C ALA A 189 7.87 12.68 -10.23
N ALA A 190 7.78 11.70 -9.34
CA ALA A 190 8.47 10.42 -9.47
C ALA A 190 7.98 9.57 -10.65
N SER A 191 6.71 9.70 -11.07
CA SER A 191 6.17 8.96 -12.22
C SER A 191 6.85 9.31 -13.55
N GLN A 192 7.61 10.42 -13.62
CA GLN A 192 8.40 10.80 -14.79
C GLN A 192 9.75 10.08 -14.88
N GLN A 193 10.13 9.32 -13.85
CA GLN A 193 11.39 8.57 -13.84
C GLN A 193 11.32 7.36 -14.77
N ARG A 194 12.47 6.98 -15.33
CA ARG A 194 12.58 5.82 -16.25
C ARG A 194 12.84 4.50 -15.54
N THR A 195 13.05 4.55 -14.23
CA THR A 195 13.35 3.42 -13.35
C THR A 195 12.42 3.44 -12.15
N ALA A 196 12.25 2.28 -11.53
CA ALA A 196 11.49 2.10 -10.30
C ALA A 196 12.27 2.63 -9.08
N SER A 197 12.60 3.92 -9.06
CA SER A 197 13.53 4.48 -8.07
C SER A 197 12.85 5.01 -6.81
N GLN A 198 11.58 5.43 -6.90
CA GLN A 198 10.85 6.07 -5.81
C GLN A 198 9.43 5.54 -5.75
N TYR A 199 8.98 5.21 -4.55
CA TYR A 199 7.58 4.90 -4.24
C TYR A 199 7.19 5.61 -2.95
N PHE A 200 5.94 6.04 -2.83
CA PHE A 200 5.47 6.83 -1.69
C PHE A 200 4.42 6.07 -0.89
N ILE A 201 4.52 6.12 0.43
CA ILE A 201 3.57 5.51 1.33
C ILE A 201 3.07 6.59 2.28
N LEU A 202 1.76 6.84 2.27
CA LEU A 202 1.10 7.73 3.21
C LEU A 202 0.41 6.91 4.30
N LEU A 203 0.85 7.02 5.54
CA LEU A 203 0.14 6.50 6.71
C LEU A 203 -0.79 7.58 7.26
N ILE A 204 -2.08 7.32 7.31
CA ILE A 204 -3.10 8.14 7.97
C ILE A 204 -3.53 7.43 9.26
N ILE A 205 -3.47 8.12 10.40
CA ILE A 205 -4.01 7.64 11.67
C ILE A 205 -5.18 8.53 12.06
N THR A 206 -6.34 7.93 12.30
CA THR A 206 -7.63 8.63 12.47
C THR A 206 -8.56 7.88 13.41
N ASP A 207 -9.51 8.58 14.02
CA ASP A 207 -10.56 7.97 14.85
C ASP A 207 -11.83 7.58 14.08
N GLY A 208 -11.87 7.75 12.76
CA GLY A 208 -12.80 7.01 11.88
C GLY A 208 -13.92 7.79 11.20
N VAL A 209 -14.11 9.08 11.49
CA VAL A 209 -15.18 9.86 10.84
C VAL A 209 -14.59 10.74 9.75
N ILE A 210 -14.72 10.35 8.48
CA ILE A 210 -14.33 11.17 7.33
C ILE A 210 -15.48 12.06 6.86
N THR A 211 -15.21 13.36 6.66
CA THR A 211 -16.23 14.32 6.19
C THR A 211 -16.19 14.53 4.67
N ASP A 212 -15.00 14.48 4.06
CA ASP A 212 -14.77 14.73 2.63
C ASP A 212 -14.72 13.45 1.78
N LEU A 213 -15.63 12.50 2.03
CA LEU A 213 -15.56 11.17 1.42
C LEU A 213 -15.49 11.22 -0.13
N ASP A 214 -16.25 12.09 -0.78
CA ASP A 214 -16.25 12.19 -2.25
C ASP A 214 -14.95 12.80 -2.81
N GLU A 215 -14.40 13.81 -2.14
CA GLU A 215 -13.10 14.41 -2.47
C GLU A 215 -11.98 13.40 -2.23
N THR A 216 -12.03 12.66 -1.14
CA THR A 216 -11.06 11.62 -0.78
C THR A 216 -11.10 10.47 -1.79
N ARG A 217 -12.29 10.00 -2.18
CA ARG A 217 -12.43 9.02 -3.28
C ARG A 217 -11.80 9.53 -4.57
N SER A 218 -12.02 10.79 -4.91
CA SER A 218 -11.46 11.40 -6.12
C SER A 218 -9.92 11.51 -6.02
N ALA A 219 -9.39 11.84 -4.85
CA ALA A 219 -7.95 11.88 -4.60
C ALA A 219 -7.32 10.48 -4.72
N ILE A 220 -7.94 9.45 -4.15
CA ILE A 220 -7.47 8.05 -4.23
C ILE A 220 -7.50 7.55 -5.67
N VAL A 221 -8.60 7.78 -6.40
CA VAL A 221 -8.71 7.37 -7.82
C VAL A 221 -7.62 8.04 -8.67
N ASN A 222 -7.33 9.33 -8.43
CA ASN A 222 -6.23 10.00 -9.11
C ASN A 222 -4.86 9.45 -8.70
N ALA A 223 -4.64 9.19 -7.40
CA ALA A 223 -3.42 8.61 -6.87
C ALA A 223 -3.19 7.16 -7.33
N SER A 224 -4.24 6.42 -7.72
CA SER A 224 -4.12 5.07 -8.28
C SER A 224 -3.31 5.01 -9.60
N LYS A 225 -2.97 6.16 -10.19
CA LYS A 225 -2.10 6.29 -11.37
C LYS A 225 -0.63 6.54 -11.03
N LEU A 226 -0.31 6.71 -9.75
CA LEU A 226 0.98 7.19 -9.25
C LEU A 226 1.70 6.11 -8.43
N PRO A 227 3.05 6.19 -8.25
CA PRO A 227 3.82 5.28 -7.41
C PRO A 227 3.55 5.56 -5.93
N MET A 228 2.33 5.26 -5.48
CA MET A 228 1.84 5.62 -4.15
C MET A 228 0.88 4.57 -3.59
N SER A 229 1.01 4.30 -2.29
CA SER A 229 0.06 3.57 -1.44
C SER A 229 -0.39 4.44 -0.27
N ILE A 230 -1.55 4.11 0.29
CA ILE A 230 -2.15 4.76 1.45
C ILE A 230 -2.49 3.66 2.46
N ILE A 231 -2.03 3.84 3.70
CA ILE A 231 -2.36 2.98 4.82
C ILE A 231 -3.21 3.81 5.77
N ILE A 232 -4.41 3.35 6.11
CA ILE A 232 -5.29 4.02 7.06
C ILE A 232 -5.38 3.16 8.31
N VAL A 233 -4.94 3.69 9.45
CA VAL A 233 -5.03 3.04 10.75
C VAL A 233 -6.13 3.70 11.57
N GLY A 234 -7.19 2.95 11.85
CA GLY A 234 -8.32 3.40 12.67
C GLY A 234 -8.04 3.16 14.15
N VAL A 235 -7.98 4.22 14.96
CA VAL A 235 -7.85 4.15 16.43
C VAL A 235 -9.17 4.41 17.13
N GLY A 236 -9.33 3.91 18.34
CA GLY A 236 -10.56 4.06 19.12
C GLY A 236 -11.71 3.16 18.67
N GLY A 237 -12.91 3.55 19.09
CA GLY A 237 -14.12 2.71 19.06
C GLY A 237 -15.17 3.08 18.03
N ALA A 238 -14.88 4.01 17.11
CA ALA A 238 -15.89 4.51 16.17
C ALA A 238 -16.33 3.46 15.12
N ASP A 239 -17.29 3.88 14.29
CA ASP A 239 -17.67 3.18 13.07
C ASP A 239 -16.63 3.44 11.98
N PHE A 240 -16.06 2.37 11.42
CA PHE A 240 -15.05 2.44 10.37
C PHE A 240 -15.58 2.02 9.00
N SER A 241 -16.90 1.94 8.83
CA SER A 241 -17.56 1.58 7.56
C SER A 241 -17.06 2.39 6.36
N ALA A 242 -16.77 3.68 6.55
CA ALA A 242 -16.21 4.54 5.50
C ALA A 242 -14.80 4.14 5.10
N MET A 243 -13.96 3.71 6.05
CA MET A 243 -12.58 3.28 5.77
C MET A 243 -12.56 1.90 5.13
N GLU A 244 -13.41 0.98 5.59
CA GLU A 244 -13.63 -0.32 4.92
C GLU A 244 -14.13 -0.15 3.49
N PHE A 245 -14.95 0.87 3.23
CA PHE A 245 -15.37 1.22 1.87
C PHE A 245 -14.21 1.75 1.00
N LEU A 246 -13.26 2.49 1.58
CA LEU A 246 -12.08 2.99 0.86
C LEU A 246 -11.07 1.88 0.54
N ASP A 247 -11.01 0.83 1.35
CA ASP A 247 -10.10 -0.33 1.22
C ASP A 247 -10.35 -1.17 -0.05
N SER A 248 -11.50 -0.99 -0.73
CA SER A 248 -11.74 -1.47 -2.10
C SER A 248 -11.62 -2.99 -2.39
N ASP A 249 -11.38 -3.84 -1.38
CA ASP A 249 -11.27 -5.31 -1.47
C ASP A 249 -12.43 -6.00 -2.22
N SER A 250 -13.62 -5.38 -2.18
CA SER A 250 -14.86 -5.92 -2.76
C SER A 250 -15.18 -5.40 -4.18
N GLY A 251 -14.31 -4.58 -4.77
CA GLY A 251 -14.48 -4.06 -6.14
C GLY A 251 -13.87 -2.67 -6.31
N ALA A 252 -13.57 -2.26 -7.54
CA ALA A 252 -12.82 -1.03 -7.81
C ALA A 252 -13.52 0.25 -7.30
N LEU A 253 -12.86 0.96 -6.38
CA LEU A 253 -13.26 2.28 -5.90
C LEU A 253 -13.51 3.24 -7.07
N ARG A 254 -14.61 3.99 -7.01
CA ARG A 254 -14.97 4.98 -8.04
C ARG A 254 -14.98 6.40 -7.50
N SER A 255 -14.58 7.36 -8.32
CA SER A 255 -14.70 8.78 -8.03
C SER A 255 -16.15 9.24 -8.20
N ARG A 256 -16.43 10.50 -7.86
CA ARG A 256 -17.76 11.10 -8.05
C ARG A 256 -18.17 11.17 -9.53
N SER A 257 -17.22 11.25 -10.45
CA SER A 257 -17.48 11.25 -11.91
C SER A 257 -17.70 9.85 -12.49
N GLY A 258 -17.57 8.80 -11.67
CA GLY A 258 -17.74 7.40 -12.09
C GLY A 258 -16.45 6.72 -12.59
N GLU A 259 -15.34 7.46 -12.67
CA GLU A 259 -14.02 6.90 -13.00
C GLU A 259 -13.59 5.89 -11.92
N ALA A 260 -13.15 4.71 -12.34
CA ALA A 260 -12.66 3.68 -11.43
C ALA A 260 -11.15 3.84 -11.18
N ALA A 261 -10.72 3.58 -9.96
CA ALA A 261 -9.31 3.38 -9.64
C ALA A 261 -8.75 2.24 -10.51
N ILE A 262 -7.56 2.45 -11.06
CA ILE A 262 -6.93 1.47 -11.97
C ILE A 262 -6.15 0.38 -11.22
N ARG A 263 -5.91 0.62 -9.93
CA ARG A 263 -5.25 -0.29 -8.98
C ARG A 263 -5.83 -0.02 -7.59
N ASP A 264 -5.79 -1.05 -6.76
CA ASP A 264 -5.95 -0.85 -5.33
C ASP A 264 -4.68 -0.25 -4.74
N ILE A 265 -4.86 0.74 -3.87
CA ILE A 265 -3.75 1.47 -3.23
C ILE A 265 -4.05 1.80 -1.76
N VAL A 266 -5.22 1.44 -1.24
CA VAL A 266 -5.59 1.72 0.15
C VAL A 266 -5.50 0.41 0.92
N GLN A 267 -4.96 0.47 2.13
CA GLN A 267 -5.08 -0.59 3.13
C GLN A 267 -5.73 0.01 4.37
N PHE A 268 -6.84 -0.53 4.84
CA PHE A 268 -7.42 -0.18 6.14
C PHE A 268 -7.06 -1.20 7.23
N VAL A 269 -6.62 -0.69 8.39
CA VAL A 269 -6.28 -1.51 9.56
C VAL A 269 -6.93 -0.93 10.83
N PRO A 270 -7.96 -1.57 11.39
CA PRO A 270 -8.54 -1.16 12.67
C PRO A 270 -7.61 -1.56 13.84
N PHE A 271 -6.93 -0.59 14.43
CA PHE A 271 -5.91 -0.78 15.47
C PHE A 271 -6.44 -1.56 16.69
N ARG A 272 -7.72 -1.38 17.03
CA ARG A 272 -8.39 -2.08 18.15
C ARG A 272 -8.31 -3.61 18.08
N GLN A 273 -8.16 -4.19 16.88
CA GLN A 273 -8.03 -5.64 16.72
C GLN A 273 -6.69 -6.18 17.24
N PHE A 274 -5.71 -5.31 17.50
CA PHE A 274 -4.34 -5.67 17.86
C PHE A 274 -3.98 -5.35 19.32
N HIS A 275 -4.92 -4.87 20.13
CA HIS A 275 -4.67 -4.49 21.53
C HIS A 275 -4.06 -5.63 22.38
N ASN A 276 -4.41 -6.88 22.06
CA ASN A 276 -3.89 -8.10 22.70
C ASN A 276 -3.06 -8.98 21.76
N ALA A 277 -2.77 -8.49 20.55
CA ALA A 277 -2.02 -9.25 19.56
C ALA A 277 -0.50 -9.00 19.73
N PRO A 278 0.35 -9.94 19.28
CA PRO A 278 1.78 -9.66 19.12
C PRO A 278 1.99 -8.42 18.25
N LYS A 279 3.02 -7.63 18.52
CA LYS A 279 3.31 -6.41 17.73
C LYS A 279 3.48 -6.73 16.25
N GLU A 280 4.03 -7.90 15.97
CA GLU A 280 4.26 -8.45 14.63
C GLU A 280 2.95 -8.66 13.85
N ALA A 281 1.83 -8.92 14.52
CA ALA A 281 0.54 -9.13 13.87
C ALA A 281 0.04 -7.83 13.21
N LEU A 282 0.16 -6.69 13.89
CA LEU A 282 -0.18 -5.39 13.32
C LEU A 282 0.75 -5.06 12.14
N SER A 283 2.04 -5.31 12.30
CA SER A 283 3.04 -5.13 11.25
C SER A 283 2.71 -5.93 10.00
N GLN A 284 2.31 -7.19 10.17
CA GLN A 284 1.90 -8.07 9.07
C GLN A 284 0.66 -7.56 8.36
N SER A 285 -0.36 -7.12 9.08
CA SER A 285 -1.57 -6.55 8.47
C SER A 285 -1.29 -5.25 7.72
N VAL A 286 -0.43 -4.39 8.28
CA VAL A 286 -0.08 -3.10 7.66
C VAL A 286 0.77 -3.26 6.39
N LEU A 287 1.63 -4.27 6.35
CA LEU A 287 2.46 -4.59 5.18
C LEU A 287 1.88 -5.71 4.31
N ALA A 288 0.64 -6.14 4.55
CA ALA A 288 0.05 -7.27 3.80
C ALA A 288 -0.02 -6.96 2.30
N GLU A 289 -0.46 -5.75 1.95
CA GLU A 289 -0.73 -5.38 0.57
C GLU A 289 0.34 -4.51 -0.07
N VAL A 290 1.04 -3.68 0.71
CA VAL A 290 2.03 -2.71 0.20
C VAL A 290 3.06 -3.36 -0.77
N PRO A 291 3.67 -4.52 -0.45
CA PRO A 291 4.59 -5.19 -1.39
C PRO A 291 3.95 -5.49 -2.75
N GLN A 292 2.70 -5.97 -2.75
CA GLN A 292 1.97 -6.28 -3.97
C GLN A 292 1.57 -5.00 -4.73
N GLN A 293 1.18 -3.95 -4.03
CA GLN A 293 0.84 -2.65 -4.62
C GLN A 293 2.06 -2.00 -5.31
N VAL A 294 3.25 -2.15 -4.72
CA VAL A 294 4.54 -1.71 -5.31
C VAL A 294 4.85 -2.49 -6.59
N VAL A 295 4.83 -3.82 -6.53
CA VAL A 295 5.11 -4.68 -7.68
C VAL A 295 4.09 -4.44 -8.80
N SER A 296 2.80 -4.34 -8.45
CA SER A 296 1.72 -4.09 -9.39
C SER A 296 1.94 -2.79 -10.17
N TYR A 297 2.28 -1.69 -9.48
CA TYR A 297 2.57 -0.41 -10.15
C TYR A 297 3.75 -0.53 -11.11
N PHE A 298 4.93 -0.96 -10.63
CA PHE A 298 6.12 -0.96 -11.48
C PHE A 298 6.00 -1.95 -12.66
N SER A 299 5.35 -3.10 -12.45
CA SER A 299 5.07 -4.06 -13.53
C SER A 299 4.09 -3.49 -14.55
N MET A 300 3.03 -2.79 -14.13
CA MET A 300 2.07 -2.13 -15.01
C MET A 300 2.76 -1.14 -15.96
N TYR A 301 3.74 -0.38 -15.45
CA TYR A 301 4.50 0.60 -16.22
C TYR A 301 5.81 0.04 -16.81
N LYS A 302 6.09 -1.26 -16.64
CA LYS A 302 7.30 -1.95 -17.10
C LYS A 302 8.61 -1.30 -16.63
N LEU A 303 8.59 -0.72 -15.43
CA LEU A 303 9.75 -0.07 -14.83
C LEU A 303 10.63 -1.12 -14.15
N GLN A 304 11.94 -1.03 -14.37
CA GLN A 304 12.92 -1.91 -13.76
C GLN A 304 13.58 -1.21 -12.56
N PRO A 305 14.07 -1.97 -11.56
CA PRO A 305 14.84 -1.40 -10.46
C PRO A 305 16.04 -0.59 -11.00
N PRO A 306 16.44 0.52 -10.33
CA PRO A 306 17.56 1.35 -10.75
C PRO A 306 18.85 0.56 -10.98
N ASN A 307 19.13 -0.38 -10.09
CA ASN A 307 20.22 -1.32 -10.17
C ASN A 307 19.63 -2.70 -10.46
N LYS A 308 19.94 -3.27 -11.63
CA LYS A 308 19.52 -4.65 -11.93
C LYS A 308 20.14 -5.57 -10.87
N PRO A 309 19.35 -6.46 -10.23
CA PRO A 309 19.92 -7.52 -9.42
C PRO A 309 20.93 -8.27 -10.29
N SER A 310 22.19 -8.29 -9.87
CA SER A 310 23.21 -9.01 -10.63
C SER A 310 22.76 -10.47 -10.72
N ALA A 311 22.69 -11.04 -11.93
CA ALA A 311 22.40 -12.46 -12.18
C ALA A 311 23.49 -13.43 -11.64
N LYS A 312 24.23 -13.02 -10.60
CA LYS A 312 25.39 -13.69 -10.02
C LYS A 312 25.07 -14.38 -8.69
N GLN A 313 23.99 -15.17 -8.59
CA GLN A 313 23.82 -16.11 -7.47
C GLN A 313 23.20 -17.46 -7.83
N GLU A 314 22.96 -17.79 -9.11
CA GLU A 314 22.51 -19.14 -9.49
C GLU A 314 23.66 -20.14 -9.74
N GLN A 315 24.93 -19.69 -9.80
CA GLN A 315 26.07 -20.58 -10.04
C GLN A 315 26.75 -21.16 -8.78
N GLN A 316 26.27 -20.86 -7.56
CA GLN A 316 26.88 -21.39 -6.32
C GLN A 316 26.05 -22.48 -5.60
N LYS A 317 24.98 -22.99 -6.22
CA LYS A 317 24.22 -24.16 -5.70
C LYS A 317 24.48 -25.47 -6.46
N GLN A 318 25.55 -25.54 -7.26
CA GLN A 318 25.96 -26.78 -7.95
C GLN A 318 27.44 -27.15 -7.75
N ALA A 319 28.03 -26.78 -6.60
CA ALA A 319 29.32 -27.30 -6.16
C ALA A 319 29.14 -28.06 -4.85
#